data_AF-A0A7S3QVJ8-F1
#
_entry.id   AF-A0A7S3QVJ8-F1
#
_cell.length_a   1.000
_cell.length_b   1.000
_cell.length_c   1.000
_cell.angle_alpha   90.00
_cell.angle_beta   90.00
_cell.angle_gamma   90.00
#
_symmetry.space_group_name_H-M   'P 1'
#
loop_
_entity.id
_entity.type
_entity.pdbx_description
1 polymer ?
#
loop_
_entity_poly.entity_id
_entity_poly.type
_entity_poly.pdbx_seq_one_letter_code
_entity_poly.pdbx_strand_id
1 'polypeptide(L)'
;MSSDEELELPAAPQPRVRRHKFKNFAERVADVDVDAFRRLGPVREVPSFGASSWTQEALVKWRELNSAEHFLGLAAQLTPLCETLPQLVHHSEQAFQHILDSMHMKALLSMPAVLAVLAAFAQDLQGDFAARMLPRALAHLTALIDTEGGDREPEFLEAAFNCLALLCKHLARFLLPDLPAVLRMSAGLRYARAPHVRTFAAQAFGFLLRLAAAAPDAAAIPNSDLSAPTPARSSGKEGGVKSGGVLYSTLRALLAEHALHPSEEVTDGAGRLVGEAVLGVGHGLHSRAPLLLGMVLGEDLLKPSDFARGKGGTKTAAGAADKQQQQQHEQEQQGQAEQADSVAPGLSREVLRARATAVACVALDRVLVHLRRGRCQELWDVLLKEAHARLHRLEAQVQQQQQPSQSENAPGSASKRSRLAKQGSTGGAAATTGSGGGEEMAVDGGGE
;
A
#
# COMPACT_ATOMS: atom_id res chain seq x y z
N MET A 1 55.88 -37.37 -42.75
CA MET A 1 56.63 -37.48 -41.48
C MET A 1 57.33 -36.16 -41.28
N SER A 2 57.21 -35.57 -40.09
CA SER A 2 57.41 -34.12 -39.86
C SER A 2 56.41 -33.25 -40.64
N SER A 3 55.95 -32.10 -40.16
CA SER A 3 56.27 -31.41 -38.88
C SER A 3 54.98 -31.14 -38.07
N ASP A 4 55.06 -30.20 -37.12
CA ASP A 4 53.96 -29.52 -36.44
C ASP A 4 53.34 -30.27 -35.24
N GLU A 5 54.21 -30.68 -34.31
CA GLU A 5 53.85 -30.91 -32.91
C GLU A 5 53.92 -29.56 -32.17
N GLU A 6 52.86 -28.76 -32.25
CA GLU A 6 52.79 -27.47 -31.54
C GLU A 6 52.78 -27.68 -30.02
N LEU A 7 53.86 -27.25 -29.37
CA LEU A 7 53.97 -27.19 -27.91
C LEU A 7 53.04 -26.09 -27.36
N GLU A 8 51.80 -26.46 -27.03
CA GLU A 8 50.87 -25.60 -26.29
C GLU A 8 51.50 -25.16 -24.96
N LEU A 9 52.03 -23.94 -24.93
CA LEU A 9 52.56 -23.33 -23.72
C LEU A 9 51.43 -23.18 -22.68
N PRO A 10 51.65 -23.59 -21.41
CA PRO A 10 50.60 -23.56 -20.40
C PRO A 10 50.08 -22.12 -20.21
N ALA A 11 48.76 -21.96 -20.35
CA ALA A 11 48.11 -20.67 -20.41
C ALA A 11 48.48 -19.78 -19.21
N ALA A 12 48.74 -18.49 -19.49
CA ALA A 12 49.21 -17.54 -18.50
C ALA A 12 48.30 -17.50 -17.26
N PRO A 13 48.86 -17.48 -16.03
CA PRO A 13 48.08 -17.59 -14.81
C PRO A 13 47.08 -16.43 -14.68
N GLN A 14 45.80 -16.78 -14.65
CA GLN A 14 44.68 -15.84 -14.52
C GLN A 14 44.93 -14.83 -13.38
N PRO A 15 44.71 -13.51 -13.61
CA PRO A 15 45.01 -12.49 -12.61
C PRO A 15 44.23 -12.77 -11.32
N ARG A 16 44.93 -12.82 -10.17
CA ARG A 16 44.34 -13.20 -8.88
C ARG A 16 43.23 -12.24 -8.45
N VAL A 17 41.98 -12.62 -8.77
CA VAL A 17 40.78 -11.89 -8.36
C VAL A 17 40.74 -11.83 -6.83
N ARG A 18 40.77 -10.62 -6.26
CA ARG A 18 40.62 -10.43 -4.81
C ARG A 18 39.21 -10.82 -4.39
N ARG A 19 39.05 -12.07 -3.93
CA ARG A 19 37.79 -12.66 -3.43
C ARG A 19 37.21 -11.86 -2.26
N HIS A 20 38.07 -11.37 -1.39
CA HIS A 20 37.71 -10.51 -0.27
C HIS A 20 38.08 -9.06 -0.62
N LYS A 21 37.10 -8.18 -0.51
CA LYS A 21 37.24 -6.73 -0.63
C LYS A 21 36.59 -6.10 0.59
N PHE A 22 37.20 -5.06 1.14
CA PHE A 22 36.52 -4.22 2.11
C PHE A 22 35.30 -3.58 1.41
N LYS A 23 34.15 -3.56 2.11
CA LYS A 23 32.99 -2.76 1.72
C LYS A 23 32.75 -1.69 2.77
N ASN A 24 32.55 -0.45 2.33
CA ASN A 24 32.19 0.64 3.23
C ASN A 24 30.72 0.52 3.70
N PHE A 25 30.31 1.30 4.70
CA PHE A 25 28.95 1.22 5.25
C PHE A 25 27.85 1.42 4.19
N ALA A 26 27.99 2.39 3.28
CA ALA A 26 26.99 2.64 2.24
C ALA A 26 26.91 1.50 1.21
N GLU A 27 28.04 0.88 0.86
CA GLU A 27 28.07 -0.33 0.03
C GLU A 27 27.37 -1.51 0.74
N ARG A 28 27.68 -1.74 2.02
CA ARG A 28 27.03 -2.79 2.82
C ARG A 28 25.52 -2.59 2.93
N VAL A 29 25.08 -1.36 3.16
CA VAL A 29 23.65 -0.99 3.20
C VAL A 29 22.98 -1.14 1.83
N ALA A 30 23.69 -0.87 0.73
CA ALA A 30 23.18 -1.10 -0.63
C ALA A 30 23.12 -2.59 -1.03
N ASP A 31 23.86 -3.48 -0.34
CA ASP A 31 23.77 -4.94 -0.51
C ASP A 31 22.57 -5.57 0.22
N VAL A 32 21.95 -4.89 1.20
CA VAL A 32 20.89 -5.46 2.05
C VAL A 32 19.64 -5.75 1.23
N ASP A 33 19.29 -7.03 1.11
CA ASP A 33 18.04 -7.48 0.48
C ASP A 33 16.95 -7.73 1.52
N VAL A 34 15.87 -6.95 1.42
CA VAL A 34 14.67 -7.03 2.27
C VAL A 34 13.55 -7.86 1.60
N ASP A 35 13.71 -8.30 0.34
CA ASP A 35 12.65 -8.94 -0.43
C ASP A 35 12.44 -10.43 -0.06
N ALA A 36 11.93 -10.66 1.15
CA ALA A 36 11.44 -11.94 1.64
C ALA A 36 10.27 -12.53 0.81
N PHE A 37 9.76 -11.79 -0.18
CA PHE A 37 8.67 -12.18 -1.06
C PHE A 37 9.19 -12.89 -2.32
N ARG A 38 10.39 -12.56 -2.81
CA ARG A 38 11.04 -13.21 -3.98
C ARG A 38 11.89 -14.44 -3.67
N ARG A 39 12.01 -14.86 -2.40
CA ARG A 39 12.80 -16.04 -2.00
C ARG A 39 12.30 -17.32 -2.69
N LEU A 40 13.16 -17.91 -3.53
CA LEU A 40 12.87 -19.04 -4.44
C LEU A 40 12.65 -20.42 -3.75
N GLY A 41 12.34 -20.44 -2.45
CA GLY A 41 12.08 -21.68 -1.72
C GLY A 41 10.66 -22.20 -1.94
N PRO A 42 10.42 -23.52 -1.89
CA PRO A 42 9.06 -24.06 -1.90
C PRO A 42 8.29 -23.55 -0.68
N VAL A 43 7.07 -23.05 -0.90
CA VAL A 43 6.18 -22.67 0.21
C VAL A 43 5.79 -23.94 0.96
N ARG A 44 6.04 -23.94 2.27
CA ARG A 44 5.67 -25.04 3.16
C ARG A 44 4.47 -24.61 3.99
N GLU A 45 3.41 -25.40 3.96
CA GLU A 45 2.18 -25.15 4.72
C GLU A 45 2.26 -25.70 6.16
N VAL A 46 3.20 -26.61 6.42
CA VAL A 46 3.40 -27.31 7.70
C VAL A 46 4.88 -27.23 8.15
N PRO A 47 5.17 -27.13 9.46
CA PRO A 47 6.50 -27.32 10.04
C PRO A 47 7.19 -28.63 9.62
N SER A 48 8.48 -28.73 9.89
CA SER A 48 9.30 -29.89 9.49
C SER A 48 8.84 -31.17 10.19
N PHE A 49 9.13 -32.32 9.61
CA PHE A 49 8.76 -33.61 10.22
C PHE A 49 9.38 -33.74 11.62
N GLY A 50 8.54 -33.91 12.64
CA GLY A 50 8.94 -33.92 14.05
C GLY A 50 8.91 -32.54 14.76
N ALA A 51 8.63 -31.46 14.05
CA ALA A 51 8.40 -30.14 14.63
C ALA A 51 6.90 -29.90 14.93
N SER A 52 6.61 -29.29 16.07
CA SER A 52 5.23 -29.06 16.54
C SER A 52 4.66 -27.68 16.21
N SER A 53 5.54 -26.72 15.87
CA SER A 53 5.24 -25.32 15.55
C SER A 53 6.37 -24.72 14.73
N TRP A 54 6.12 -23.60 14.03
CA TRP A 54 7.16 -22.88 13.29
C TRP A 54 8.22 -22.31 14.25
N THR A 55 7.80 -21.86 15.42
CA THR A 55 8.67 -21.37 16.51
C THR A 55 9.64 -22.45 16.99
N GLN A 56 9.16 -23.68 17.17
CA GLN A 56 9.99 -24.79 17.63
C GLN A 56 10.96 -25.28 16.54
N GLU A 57 10.55 -25.30 15.26
CA GLU A 57 11.47 -25.51 14.13
C GLU A 57 12.57 -24.43 14.07
N ALA A 58 12.18 -23.15 14.24
CA ALA A 58 13.12 -22.04 14.24
C ALA A 58 14.12 -22.11 15.41
N LEU A 59 13.65 -22.44 16.62
CA LEU A 59 14.52 -22.56 17.80
C LEU A 59 15.52 -23.71 17.69
N VAL A 60 15.10 -24.89 17.21
CA VAL A 60 16.02 -26.01 16.98
C VAL A 60 17.09 -25.62 15.94
N LYS A 61 16.67 -25.09 14.79
CA LYS A 61 17.57 -24.63 13.73
C LYS A 61 18.56 -23.57 14.22
N TRP A 62 18.10 -22.55 14.94
CA TRP A 62 18.99 -21.47 15.39
C TRP A 62 19.91 -21.89 16.54
N ARG A 63 19.55 -22.90 17.33
CA ARG A 63 20.46 -23.52 18.33
C ARG A 63 21.62 -24.29 17.69
N GLU A 64 21.50 -24.70 16.43
CA GLU A 64 22.60 -25.27 15.63
C GLU A 64 23.43 -24.21 14.92
N LEU A 65 22.84 -23.05 14.59
CA LEU A 65 23.48 -21.97 13.82
C LEU A 65 24.04 -20.82 14.66
N ASN A 66 23.62 -20.67 15.92
CA ASN A 66 23.97 -19.53 16.76
C ASN A 66 24.32 -19.94 18.20
N SER A 67 25.58 -19.71 18.58
CA SER A 67 26.13 -20.04 19.90
C SER A 67 26.32 -18.82 20.82
N ALA A 68 25.70 -17.68 20.50
CA ALA A 68 25.84 -16.47 21.31
C ALA A 68 24.98 -16.52 22.58
N GLU A 69 25.54 -16.04 23.70
CA GLU A 69 24.99 -16.18 25.05
C GLU A 69 23.52 -15.76 25.17
N HIS A 70 23.16 -14.57 24.66
CA HIS A 70 21.78 -14.07 24.74
C HIS A 70 20.77 -14.95 23.99
N PHE A 71 21.14 -15.50 22.82
CA PHE A 71 20.28 -16.44 22.11
C PHE A 71 20.16 -17.78 22.83
N LEU A 72 21.25 -18.31 23.40
CA LEU A 72 21.21 -19.56 24.18
C LEU A 72 20.36 -19.40 25.44
N GLY A 73 20.43 -18.24 26.10
CA GLY A 73 19.55 -17.87 27.22
C GLY A 73 18.08 -17.81 26.82
N LEU A 74 17.75 -17.12 25.72
CA LEU A 74 16.41 -17.09 25.16
C LEU A 74 15.90 -18.49 24.81
N ALA A 75 16.72 -19.31 24.15
CA ALA A 75 16.34 -20.67 23.75
C ALA A 75 16.06 -21.58 24.96
N ALA A 76 16.83 -21.45 26.04
CA ALA A 76 16.58 -22.15 27.29
C ALA A 76 15.27 -21.72 27.97
N GLN A 77 14.89 -20.43 27.86
CA GLN A 77 13.63 -19.90 28.41
C GLN A 77 12.40 -20.26 27.55
N LEU A 78 12.54 -20.25 26.22
CA LEU A 78 11.44 -20.53 25.29
C LEU A 78 11.14 -22.02 25.10
N THR A 79 12.15 -22.89 25.11
CA THR A 79 11.97 -24.34 24.88
C THR A 79 10.82 -24.93 25.71
N PRO A 80 10.76 -24.78 27.06
CA PRO A 80 9.66 -25.32 27.87
C PRO A 80 8.31 -24.60 27.70
N LEU A 81 8.24 -23.54 26.90
CA LEU A 81 7.01 -22.82 26.55
C LEU A 81 6.50 -23.16 25.13
N CYS A 82 7.32 -23.78 24.29
CA CYS A 82 7.03 -23.99 22.86
C CYS A 82 7.09 -25.46 22.40
N GLU A 83 7.17 -26.44 23.31
CA GLU A 83 7.27 -27.87 22.94
C GLU A 83 6.09 -28.32 22.08
N THR A 84 4.90 -27.75 22.31
CA THR A 84 3.69 -27.96 21.51
C THR A 84 2.99 -26.65 21.16
N LEU A 85 2.26 -26.60 20.03
CA LEU A 85 1.53 -25.40 19.61
C LEU A 85 0.46 -24.94 20.64
N PRO A 86 -0.34 -25.80 21.30
CA PRO A 86 -1.29 -25.36 22.34
C PRO A 86 -0.61 -24.71 23.55
N GLN A 87 0.56 -25.21 23.94
CA GLN A 87 1.41 -24.66 25.01
C GLN A 87 1.98 -23.29 24.60
N LEU A 88 2.41 -23.13 23.35
CA LEU A 88 2.85 -21.84 22.80
C LEU A 88 1.73 -20.79 22.79
N VAL A 89 0.49 -21.18 22.45
CA VAL A 89 -0.69 -20.31 22.51
C VAL A 89 -1.02 -19.91 23.95
N HIS A 90 -1.00 -20.88 24.88
CA HIS A 90 -1.26 -20.64 26.31
C HIS A 90 -0.23 -19.69 26.94
N HIS A 91 1.06 -19.89 26.66
CA HIS A 91 2.16 -19.08 27.19
C HIS A 91 2.54 -17.89 26.29
N SER A 92 1.69 -17.52 25.32
CA SER A 92 2.02 -16.56 24.26
C SER A 92 2.55 -15.21 24.75
N GLU A 93 1.91 -14.58 25.74
CA GLU A 93 2.42 -13.30 26.31
C GLU A 93 3.79 -13.45 27.01
N GLN A 94 4.02 -14.57 27.69
CA GLN A 94 5.29 -14.85 28.37
C GLN A 94 6.41 -15.11 27.37
N ALA A 95 6.15 -15.96 26.36
CA ALA A 95 7.09 -16.23 25.27
C ALA A 95 7.42 -14.94 24.49
N PHE A 96 6.42 -14.11 24.20
CA PHE A 96 6.63 -12.83 23.54
C PHE A 96 7.49 -11.87 24.37
N GLN A 97 7.27 -11.78 25.69
CA GLN A 97 8.08 -10.91 26.53
C GLN A 97 9.55 -11.35 26.59
N HIS A 98 9.84 -12.66 26.73
CA HIS A 98 11.22 -13.18 26.67
C HIS A 98 11.92 -12.83 25.34
N ILE A 99 11.19 -12.87 24.21
CA ILE A 99 11.70 -12.44 22.90
C ILE A 99 12.00 -10.94 22.88
N LEU A 100 11.11 -10.08 23.43
CA LEU A 100 11.35 -8.63 23.53
C LEU A 100 12.58 -8.32 24.42
N ASP A 101 12.68 -8.94 25.58
CA ASP A 101 13.76 -8.72 26.55
C ASP A 101 15.14 -9.11 25.99
N SER A 102 15.16 -10.06 25.05
CA SER A 102 16.37 -10.52 24.35
C SER A 102 16.74 -9.68 23.12
N MET A 103 15.89 -8.73 22.71
CA MET A 103 16.17 -7.80 21.61
C MET A 103 16.76 -6.49 22.16
N HIS A 104 18.09 -6.41 22.23
CA HIS A 104 18.82 -5.21 22.67
C HIS A 104 20.16 -5.06 21.93
N MET A 105 20.67 -3.85 21.70
CA MET A 105 21.88 -3.63 20.88
C MET A 105 23.19 -4.17 21.48
N LYS A 106 23.19 -4.67 22.72
CA LYS A 106 24.31 -5.46 23.26
C LYS A 106 24.38 -6.90 22.70
N ALA A 107 23.31 -7.39 22.05
CA ALA A 107 23.14 -8.76 21.60
C ALA A 107 23.23 -8.93 20.07
N LEU A 108 23.93 -8.04 19.34
CA LEU A 108 23.99 -8.04 17.86
C LEU A 108 24.23 -9.43 17.25
N LEU A 109 25.14 -10.23 17.82
CA LEU A 109 25.43 -11.61 17.37
C LEU A 109 24.23 -12.57 17.50
N SER A 110 23.31 -12.30 18.42
CA SER A 110 22.07 -13.06 18.63
C SER A 110 20.88 -12.51 17.81
N MET A 111 20.88 -11.23 17.44
CA MET A 111 19.72 -10.57 16.82
C MET A 111 19.17 -11.31 15.58
N PRO A 112 19.97 -11.82 14.63
CA PRO A 112 19.44 -12.58 13.49
C PRO A 112 18.63 -13.82 13.88
N ALA A 113 19.01 -14.49 14.97
CA ALA A 113 18.29 -15.65 15.51
C ALA A 113 17.01 -15.22 16.25
N VAL A 114 17.10 -14.23 17.15
CA VAL A 114 15.95 -13.71 17.92
C VAL A 114 14.86 -13.17 16.98
N LEU A 115 15.24 -12.40 15.96
CA LEU A 115 14.33 -11.81 14.97
C LEU A 115 13.69 -12.86 14.06
N ALA A 116 14.40 -13.94 13.74
CA ALA A 116 13.84 -15.05 12.97
C ALA A 116 12.88 -15.92 13.81
N VAL A 117 13.13 -16.09 15.13
CA VAL A 117 12.17 -16.71 16.06
C VAL A 117 10.92 -15.84 16.21
N LEU A 118 11.07 -14.51 16.30
CA LEU A 118 9.93 -13.57 16.33
C LEU A 118 9.03 -13.69 15.07
N ALA A 119 9.64 -13.84 13.88
CA ALA A 119 8.90 -14.01 12.64
C ALA A 119 8.14 -15.36 12.59
N ALA A 120 8.76 -16.45 13.07
CA ALA A 120 8.11 -17.76 13.16
C ALA A 120 6.98 -17.78 14.21
N PHE A 121 7.17 -17.11 15.35
CA PHE A 121 6.18 -16.93 16.40
C PHE A 121 4.93 -16.18 15.92
N ALA A 122 5.10 -15.16 15.08
CA ALA A 122 3.98 -14.51 14.41
C ALA A 122 3.30 -15.40 13.34
N GLN A 123 4.03 -16.33 12.71
CA GLN A 123 3.46 -17.31 11.77
C GLN A 123 2.60 -18.38 12.47
N ASP A 124 2.94 -18.76 13.71
CA ASP A 124 2.13 -19.64 14.55
C ASP A 124 0.87 -18.91 15.09
N LEU A 125 1.03 -17.74 15.73
CA LEU A 125 -0.06 -17.04 16.42
C LEU A 125 -0.97 -16.18 15.51
N GLN A 126 -0.48 -15.74 14.36
CA GLN A 126 -1.26 -15.09 13.31
C GLN A 126 -2.11 -13.89 13.81
N GLY A 127 -3.45 -14.01 13.81
CA GLY A 127 -4.36 -12.91 14.17
C GLY A 127 -4.16 -12.40 15.59
N ASP A 128 -3.84 -13.27 16.54
CA ASP A 128 -3.58 -12.90 17.93
C ASP A 128 -2.32 -12.04 18.06
N PHE A 129 -1.26 -12.39 17.32
CA PHE A 129 -0.05 -11.59 17.26
C PHE A 129 -0.32 -10.23 16.58
N ALA A 130 -1.04 -10.22 15.45
CA ALA A 130 -1.38 -9.00 14.72
C ALA A 130 -2.18 -8.01 15.60
N ALA A 131 -3.10 -8.51 16.42
CA ALA A 131 -3.94 -7.67 17.29
C ALA A 131 -3.22 -7.22 18.58
N ARG A 132 -2.47 -8.10 19.25
CA ARG A 132 -1.95 -7.85 20.62
C ARG A 132 -0.46 -7.49 20.68
N MET A 133 0.34 -8.04 19.78
CA MET A 133 1.81 -8.10 19.92
C MET A 133 2.54 -7.25 18.88
N LEU A 134 2.01 -7.15 17.64
CA LEU A 134 2.61 -6.37 16.57
C LEU A 134 2.89 -4.90 16.95
N PRO A 135 1.99 -4.16 17.63
CA PRO A 135 2.30 -2.77 18.03
C PRO A 135 3.49 -2.67 19.02
N ARG A 136 3.62 -3.64 19.95
CA ARG A 136 4.75 -3.73 20.88
C ARG A 136 6.05 -4.07 20.13
N ALA A 137 6.00 -5.04 19.22
CA ALA A 137 7.16 -5.43 18.41
C ALA A 137 7.65 -4.28 17.51
N LEU A 138 6.74 -3.55 16.86
CA LEU A 138 7.10 -2.39 16.03
C LEU A 138 7.66 -1.24 16.86
N ALA A 139 7.08 -0.94 18.03
CA ALA A 139 7.62 0.08 18.94
C ALA A 139 9.03 -0.27 19.42
N HIS A 140 9.27 -1.53 19.80
CA HIS A 140 10.58 -2.02 20.24
C HIS A 140 11.63 -1.95 19.12
N LEU A 141 11.28 -2.42 17.92
CA LEU A 141 12.15 -2.30 16.73
C LEU A 141 12.46 -0.84 16.36
N THR A 142 11.49 0.07 16.51
CA THR A 142 11.70 1.51 16.30
C THR A 142 12.71 2.07 17.32
N ALA A 143 12.54 1.75 18.62
CA ALA A 143 13.46 2.20 19.67
C ALA A 143 14.90 1.68 19.45
N LEU A 144 15.06 0.41 19.05
CA LEU A 144 16.37 -0.17 18.75
C LEU A 144 17.09 0.55 17.58
N ILE A 145 16.35 0.93 16.54
CA ILE A 145 16.91 1.61 15.38
C ILE A 145 17.20 3.09 15.67
N ASP A 146 16.23 3.85 16.18
CA ASP A 146 16.34 5.30 16.35
C ASP A 146 17.05 5.74 17.65
N THR A 147 17.04 4.93 18.71
CA THR A 147 17.57 5.34 20.04
C THR A 147 18.77 4.54 20.53
N GLU A 148 18.87 3.23 20.22
CA GLU A 148 20.05 2.43 20.58
C GLU A 148 21.15 2.44 19.49
N GLY A 149 20.93 3.11 18.36
CA GLY A 149 21.92 3.27 17.29
C GLY A 149 21.98 2.11 16.29
N GLY A 150 20.94 1.27 16.24
CA GLY A 150 20.80 0.20 15.25
C GLY A 150 20.77 0.70 13.80
N ASP A 151 20.58 2.00 13.56
CA ASP A 151 20.72 2.67 12.26
C ASP A 151 22.10 2.48 11.60
N ARG A 152 23.13 2.11 12.38
CA ARG A 152 24.52 1.97 11.94
C ARG A 152 24.98 0.53 11.69
N GLU A 153 24.16 -0.46 12.07
CA GLU A 153 24.56 -1.87 12.02
C GLU A 153 23.85 -2.60 10.88
N PRO A 154 24.49 -2.77 9.69
CA PRO A 154 23.81 -3.27 8.50
C PRO A 154 23.34 -4.73 8.65
N GLU A 155 24.03 -5.55 9.44
CA GLU A 155 23.64 -6.93 9.74
C GLU A 155 22.36 -6.99 10.59
N PHE A 156 22.22 -6.08 11.56
CA PHE A 156 21.00 -5.93 12.33
C PHE A 156 19.86 -5.39 11.48
N LEU A 157 20.12 -4.38 10.63
CA LEU A 157 19.12 -3.82 9.73
C LEU A 157 18.60 -4.87 8.72
N GLU A 158 19.49 -5.67 8.13
CA GLU A 158 19.10 -6.80 7.26
C GLU A 158 18.18 -7.78 8.01
N ALA A 159 18.56 -8.19 9.23
CA ALA A 159 17.77 -9.10 10.04
C ALA A 159 16.41 -8.50 10.46
N ALA A 160 16.39 -7.22 10.88
CA ALA A 160 15.20 -6.53 11.35
C ALA A 160 14.20 -6.28 10.22
N PHE A 161 14.67 -5.83 9.04
CA PHE A 161 13.78 -5.60 7.91
C PHE A 161 13.36 -6.88 7.20
N ASN A 162 14.18 -7.94 7.19
CA ASN A 162 13.69 -9.27 6.79
C ASN A 162 12.65 -9.84 7.78
N CYS A 163 12.81 -9.61 9.09
CA CYS A 163 11.77 -9.93 10.07
C CYS A 163 10.47 -9.16 9.78
N LEU A 164 10.54 -7.84 9.59
CA LEU A 164 9.39 -7.00 9.25
C LEU A 164 8.70 -7.43 7.93
N ALA A 165 9.47 -7.80 6.91
CA ALA A 165 8.93 -8.31 5.65
C ALA A 165 8.23 -9.68 5.84
N LEU A 166 8.78 -10.57 6.66
CA LEU A 166 8.12 -11.83 7.04
C LEU A 166 6.86 -11.59 7.90
N LEU A 167 6.88 -10.68 8.87
CA LEU A 167 5.69 -10.27 9.62
C LEU A 167 4.60 -9.77 8.67
N CYS A 168 4.94 -8.90 7.71
CA CYS A 168 4.01 -8.43 6.68
C CYS A 168 3.49 -9.59 5.80
N LYS A 169 4.32 -10.58 5.47
CA LYS A 169 3.94 -11.76 4.68
C LYS A 169 2.98 -12.70 5.43
N HIS A 170 3.31 -13.10 6.66
CA HIS A 170 2.53 -14.07 7.43
C HIS A 170 1.22 -13.48 7.98
N LEU A 171 1.23 -12.20 8.34
CA LEU A 171 0.08 -11.51 8.93
C LEU A 171 -0.82 -10.83 7.89
N ALA A 172 -0.44 -10.78 6.61
CA ALA A 172 -1.09 -10.01 5.54
C ALA A 172 -2.63 -10.00 5.60
N ARG A 173 -3.30 -11.16 5.68
CA ARG A 173 -4.77 -11.27 5.71
C ARG A 173 -5.43 -10.61 6.94
N PHE A 174 -4.70 -10.42 8.02
CA PHE A 174 -5.11 -9.70 9.23
C PHE A 174 -4.74 -8.21 9.19
N LEU A 175 -3.71 -7.85 8.41
CA LEU A 175 -3.20 -6.48 8.28
C LEU A 175 -3.93 -5.67 7.19
N LEU A 176 -4.39 -6.31 6.12
CA LEU A 176 -5.11 -5.64 5.03
C LEU A 176 -6.43 -4.95 5.45
N PRO A 177 -7.29 -5.53 6.32
CA PRO A 177 -8.57 -4.90 6.68
C PRO A 177 -8.45 -3.53 7.35
N ASP A 178 -7.41 -3.30 8.15
CA ASP A 178 -7.09 -1.98 8.75
C ASP A 178 -5.62 -1.59 8.47
N LEU A 179 -5.27 -1.63 7.18
CA LEU A 179 -3.98 -1.13 6.70
C LEU A 179 -3.70 0.35 7.12
N PRO A 180 -4.71 1.25 7.29
CA PRO A 180 -4.50 2.55 7.92
C PRO A 180 -4.02 2.52 9.39
N ALA A 181 -4.42 1.53 10.22
CA ALA A 181 -3.79 1.32 11.53
C ALA A 181 -2.35 0.83 11.41
N VAL A 182 -2.07 -0.08 10.47
CA VAL A 182 -0.72 -0.61 10.23
C VAL A 182 0.24 0.50 9.78
N LEU A 183 -0.22 1.46 8.97
CA LEU A 183 0.58 2.65 8.66
C LEU A 183 0.85 3.51 9.89
N ARG A 184 -0.15 3.79 10.73
CA ARG A 184 0.04 4.58 11.97
C ARG A 184 1.04 3.94 12.93
N MET A 185 0.96 2.63 13.19
CA MET A 185 1.90 1.93 14.08
C MET A 185 3.32 1.77 13.50
N SER A 186 3.48 1.87 12.18
CA SER A 186 4.80 1.82 11.50
C SER A 186 5.42 3.19 11.23
N ALA A 187 4.75 4.29 11.60
CA ALA A 187 5.16 5.65 11.25
C ALA A 187 6.61 5.99 11.67
N GLY A 188 7.07 5.51 12.84
CA GLY A 188 8.46 5.69 13.29
C GLY A 188 9.47 5.13 12.29
N LEU A 189 9.33 3.86 11.90
CA LEU A 189 10.20 3.21 10.90
C LEU A 189 10.09 3.86 9.50
N ARG A 190 8.87 4.26 9.09
CA ARG A 190 8.62 4.86 7.77
C ARG A 190 9.18 6.27 7.64
N TYR A 191 9.27 7.02 8.74
CA TYR A 191 9.74 8.41 8.79
C TYR A 191 11.02 8.58 9.61
N ALA A 192 11.74 7.49 9.86
CA ALA A 192 13.02 7.48 10.57
C ALA A 192 14.01 8.47 9.93
N ARG A 193 14.92 9.03 10.73
CA ARG A 193 15.89 10.03 10.27
C ARG A 193 16.82 9.49 9.18
N ALA A 194 17.18 8.21 9.30
CA ALA A 194 18.05 7.50 8.39
C ALA A 194 17.36 7.17 7.03
N PRO A 195 17.88 7.61 5.88
CA PRO A 195 17.23 7.43 4.58
C PRO A 195 17.21 5.97 4.11
N HIS A 196 18.18 5.16 4.52
CA HIS A 196 18.21 3.72 4.27
C HIS A 196 17.12 2.99 5.08
N VAL A 197 16.92 3.36 6.35
CA VAL A 197 15.83 2.82 7.19
C VAL A 197 14.46 3.11 6.55
N ARG A 198 14.21 4.33 6.07
CA ARG A 198 12.98 4.67 5.33
C ARG A 198 12.82 3.84 4.04
N THR A 199 13.92 3.54 3.35
CA THR A 199 13.91 2.72 2.13
C THR A 199 13.59 1.25 2.43
N PHE A 200 14.18 0.67 3.47
CA PHE A 200 13.86 -0.69 3.91
C PHE A 200 12.43 -0.81 4.47
N ALA A 201 11.95 0.20 5.20
CA ALA A 201 10.56 0.28 5.65
C ALA A 201 9.57 0.35 4.46
N ALA A 202 9.90 1.14 3.43
CA ALA A 202 9.12 1.19 2.20
C ALA A 202 9.08 -0.16 1.46
N GLN A 203 10.18 -0.93 1.47
CA GLN A 203 10.23 -2.27 0.87
C GLN A 203 9.37 -3.28 1.65
N ALA A 204 9.49 -3.31 2.99
CA ALA A 204 8.72 -4.23 3.84
C ALA A 204 7.21 -3.93 3.81
N PHE A 205 6.80 -2.67 4.01
CA PHE A 205 5.38 -2.29 4.07
C PHE A 205 4.76 -2.04 2.69
N GLY A 206 5.56 -1.72 1.66
CA GLY A 206 5.08 -1.52 0.28
C GLY A 206 4.45 -2.78 -0.33
N PHE A 207 4.86 -3.97 0.15
CA PHE A 207 4.19 -5.23 -0.17
C PHE A 207 2.70 -5.23 0.21
N LEU A 208 2.33 -4.67 1.37
CA LEU A 208 0.93 -4.63 1.81
C LEU A 208 0.09 -3.71 0.93
N LEU A 209 0.63 -2.56 0.49
CA LEU A 209 -0.03 -1.68 -0.48
C LEU A 209 -0.17 -2.36 -1.85
N ARG A 210 0.86 -3.08 -2.31
CA ARG A 210 0.82 -3.86 -3.56
C ARG A 210 -0.25 -4.96 -3.51
N LEU A 211 -0.37 -5.63 -2.36
CA LEU A 211 -1.34 -6.70 -2.14
C LEU A 211 -2.78 -6.16 -2.05
N ALA A 212 -2.99 -5.02 -1.36
CA ALA A 212 -4.26 -4.29 -1.35
C ALA A 212 -4.69 -3.81 -2.76
N ALA A 213 -3.74 -3.58 -3.68
CA ALA A 213 -4.02 -3.28 -5.09
C ALA A 213 -4.31 -4.51 -5.95
N ALA A 214 -4.02 -5.72 -5.46
CA ALA A 214 -4.25 -6.99 -6.16
C ALA A 214 -5.52 -7.70 -5.68
N ALA A 215 -5.78 -7.69 -4.38
CA ALA A 215 -6.90 -8.36 -3.71
C ALA A 215 -7.63 -7.35 -2.79
N PRO A 216 -8.76 -6.77 -3.21
CA PRO A 216 -9.51 -5.81 -2.39
C PRO A 216 -10.24 -6.49 -1.22
N ASP A 217 -10.59 -7.78 -1.38
CA ASP A 217 -11.26 -8.59 -0.38
C ASP A 217 -10.23 -9.46 0.37
N ALA A 218 -9.80 -9.01 1.55
CA ALA A 218 -8.74 -9.66 2.35
C ALA A 218 -9.01 -11.13 2.71
N ALA A 219 -10.27 -11.56 2.67
CA ALA A 219 -10.69 -12.95 2.92
C ALA A 219 -10.34 -13.93 1.78
N ALA A 220 -10.01 -13.44 0.58
CA ALA A 220 -9.82 -14.26 -0.62
C ALA A 220 -8.35 -14.69 -0.89
N ILE A 221 -7.43 -14.46 0.05
CA ILE A 221 -5.98 -14.67 -0.16
C ILE A 221 -5.51 -15.93 0.60
N PRO A 222 -5.28 -17.07 -0.08
CA PRO A 222 -4.68 -18.25 0.55
C PRO A 222 -3.19 -18.01 0.82
N ASN A 223 -2.67 -18.53 1.95
CA ASN A 223 -1.28 -18.28 2.39
C ASN A 223 -0.22 -18.65 1.34
N SER A 224 -0.50 -19.65 0.52
CA SER A 224 0.38 -20.16 -0.53
C SER A 224 0.62 -19.17 -1.68
N ASP A 225 -0.36 -18.34 -2.03
CA ASP A 225 -0.25 -17.38 -3.14
C ASP A 225 0.63 -16.15 -2.80
N LEU A 226 0.86 -15.83 -1.52
CA LEU A 226 1.69 -14.69 -1.09
C LEU A 226 3.20 -14.84 -1.36
N SER A 227 3.64 -15.98 -1.94
CA SER A 227 5.03 -16.19 -2.34
C SER A 227 5.22 -16.44 -3.84
N ALA A 228 4.14 -16.43 -4.63
CA ALA A 228 4.24 -16.54 -6.08
C ALA A 228 4.46 -15.14 -6.69
N PRO A 229 5.48 -14.93 -7.56
CA PRO A 229 5.54 -13.73 -8.39
C PRO A 229 4.35 -13.78 -9.35
N THR A 230 3.29 -13.02 -9.04
CA THR A 230 1.94 -13.24 -9.58
C THR A 230 1.95 -13.27 -11.11
N PRO A 231 1.67 -14.41 -11.77
CA PRO A 231 1.58 -14.46 -13.22
C PRO A 231 0.38 -13.64 -13.68
N ALA A 232 0.45 -13.08 -14.90
CA ALA A 232 -0.60 -12.26 -15.46
C ALA A 232 -1.87 -13.10 -15.73
N ARG A 233 -2.73 -13.23 -14.72
CA ARG A 233 -4.02 -13.92 -14.85
C ARG A 233 -4.95 -13.06 -15.73
N SER A 234 -5.42 -13.64 -16.82
CA SER A 234 -6.13 -12.95 -17.89
C SER A 234 -7.52 -12.46 -17.47
N SER A 235 -8.07 -11.56 -18.29
CA SER A 235 -9.34 -10.85 -18.13
C SER A 235 -10.52 -11.74 -17.70
N GLY A 236 -10.94 -11.60 -16.43
CA GLY A 236 -12.28 -11.93 -15.96
C GLY A 236 -13.17 -10.69 -15.96
N LYS A 237 -14.47 -10.85 -16.27
CA LYS A 237 -15.43 -9.74 -16.45
C LYS A 237 -15.50 -8.80 -15.24
N GLU A 238 -15.63 -7.51 -15.52
CA GLU A 238 -15.88 -6.48 -14.49
C GLU A 238 -17.27 -6.64 -13.86
N GLY A 239 -17.31 -7.19 -12.65
CA GLY A 239 -18.46 -7.08 -11.76
C GLY A 239 -18.35 -5.80 -10.92
N GLY A 240 -19.31 -4.88 -11.05
CA GLY A 240 -19.30 -3.57 -10.38
C GLY A 240 -19.48 -3.65 -8.86
N VAL A 241 -18.40 -3.92 -8.12
CA VAL A 241 -18.34 -3.89 -6.64
C VAL A 241 -17.21 -2.95 -6.20
N LYS A 242 -17.26 -2.45 -4.95
CA LYS A 242 -16.54 -1.28 -4.42
C LYS A 242 -15.02 -1.50 -4.16
N SER A 243 -14.32 -2.08 -5.13
CA SER A 243 -12.92 -2.55 -5.09
C SER A 243 -11.88 -1.51 -4.61
N GLY A 244 -12.14 -0.20 -4.74
CA GLY A 244 -11.20 0.84 -4.30
C GLY A 244 -11.09 1.03 -2.78
N GLY A 245 -12.00 0.50 -1.97
CA GLY A 245 -12.24 0.91 -0.57
C GLY A 245 -11.00 1.00 0.33
N VAL A 246 -10.35 -0.14 0.59
CA VAL A 246 -9.18 -0.24 1.50
C VAL A 246 -7.97 0.52 0.97
N LEU A 247 -7.71 0.44 -0.34
CA LEU A 247 -6.54 1.07 -0.92
C LEU A 247 -6.68 2.61 -0.97
N TYR A 248 -7.88 3.10 -1.32
CA TYR A 248 -8.20 4.52 -1.25
C TYR A 248 -8.09 5.06 0.18
N SER A 249 -8.66 4.37 1.18
CA SER A 249 -8.55 4.80 2.58
C SER A 249 -7.11 4.77 3.10
N THR A 250 -6.29 3.81 2.65
CA THR A 250 -4.86 3.71 2.99
C THR A 250 -4.04 4.86 2.40
N LEU A 251 -4.14 5.12 1.08
CA LEU A 251 -3.44 6.24 0.45
C LEU A 251 -3.89 7.59 1.00
N ARG A 252 -5.20 7.72 1.29
CA ARG A 252 -5.80 8.90 1.92
C ARG A 252 -5.30 9.10 3.36
N ALA A 253 -5.14 8.03 4.14
CA ALA A 253 -4.55 8.11 5.48
C ALA A 253 -3.06 8.51 5.42
N LEU A 254 -2.28 7.93 4.49
CA LEU A 254 -0.87 8.27 4.27
C LEU A 254 -0.69 9.75 3.89
N LEU A 255 -1.47 10.25 2.93
CA LEU A 255 -1.42 11.65 2.53
C LEU A 255 -2.00 12.58 3.60
N ALA A 256 -2.97 12.15 4.42
CA ALA A 256 -3.49 12.95 5.53
C ALA A 256 -2.48 13.08 6.68
N GLU A 257 -1.72 12.02 6.96
CA GLU A 257 -0.62 12.03 7.93
C GLU A 257 0.48 13.01 7.48
N HIS A 258 0.89 12.96 6.21
CA HIS A 258 1.79 13.95 5.60
C HIS A 258 1.21 15.37 5.60
N ALA A 259 -0.10 15.52 5.34
CA ALA A 259 -0.76 16.82 5.34
C ALA A 259 -0.85 17.45 6.74
N LEU A 260 -0.90 16.66 7.81
CA LEU A 260 -0.86 17.12 9.20
C LEU A 260 0.57 17.38 9.70
N HIS A 261 1.53 16.56 9.27
CA HIS A 261 2.92 16.61 9.73
C HIS A 261 3.92 16.69 8.55
N PRO A 262 3.93 17.79 7.79
CA PRO A 262 4.82 17.95 6.65
C PRO A 262 6.27 18.14 7.11
N SER A 263 7.12 17.15 6.85
CA SER A 263 8.58 17.22 6.97
C SER A 263 9.25 16.52 5.78
N GLU A 264 10.55 16.70 5.61
CA GLU A 264 11.31 16.07 4.52
C GLU A 264 11.28 14.54 4.65
N GLU A 265 11.52 14.00 5.84
CA GLU A 265 11.50 12.56 6.14
C GLU A 265 10.11 11.94 5.94
N VAL A 266 9.06 12.71 6.22
CA VAL A 266 7.66 12.30 6.03
C VAL A 266 7.30 12.28 4.55
N THR A 267 7.78 13.27 3.77
CA THR A 267 7.62 13.33 2.31
C THR A 267 8.37 12.19 1.63
N ASP A 268 9.63 11.99 2.00
CA ASP A 268 10.51 10.97 1.46
C ASP A 268 10.02 9.56 1.82
N GLY A 269 9.66 9.31 3.08
CA GLY A 269 9.12 8.03 3.53
C GLY A 269 7.78 7.65 2.87
N ALA A 270 6.84 8.61 2.77
CA ALA A 270 5.56 8.38 2.10
C ALA A 270 5.73 8.14 0.59
N GLY A 271 6.61 8.90 -0.06
CA GLY A 271 6.91 8.74 -1.48
C GLY A 271 7.62 7.43 -1.80
N ARG A 272 8.62 7.04 -1.00
CA ARG A 272 9.29 5.73 -1.12
C ARG A 272 8.30 4.58 -0.94
N LEU A 273 7.37 4.65 0.03
CA LEU A 273 6.37 3.61 0.26
C LEU A 273 5.46 3.40 -0.97
N VAL A 274 4.97 4.49 -1.57
CA VAL A 274 4.19 4.42 -2.83
C VAL A 274 5.06 3.89 -3.97
N GLY A 275 6.29 4.39 -4.11
CA GLY A 275 7.24 4.00 -5.15
C GLY A 275 7.59 2.51 -5.12
N GLU A 276 7.94 1.97 -3.95
CA GLU A 276 8.22 0.54 -3.76
C GLU A 276 6.98 -0.32 -3.99
N ALA A 277 5.79 0.11 -3.55
CA ALA A 277 4.54 -0.63 -3.78
C ALA A 277 4.31 -0.91 -5.27
N VAL A 278 4.59 0.06 -6.15
CA VAL A 278 4.34 -0.03 -7.60
C VAL A 278 5.42 -0.76 -8.41
N LEU A 279 6.57 -1.12 -7.82
CA LEU A 279 7.63 -1.81 -8.54
C LEU A 279 7.27 -3.27 -8.86
N GLY A 280 7.61 -3.70 -10.08
CA GLY A 280 7.46 -5.08 -10.56
C GLY A 280 8.80 -5.80 -10.74
N VAL A 281 8.71 -7.06 -11.16
CA VAL A 281 9.87 -7.88 -11.53
C VAL A 281 10.53 -7.39 -12.84
N GLY A 282 11.84 -7.61 -12.96
CA GLY A 282 12.58 -7.34 -14.21
C GLY A 282 12.58 -5.87 -14.66
N HIS A 283 12.76 -4.93 -13.73
CA HIS A 283 12.86 -3.48 -14.02
C HIS A 283 11.65 -2.89 -14.78
N GLY A 284 10.46 -3.41 -14.49
CA GLY A 284 9.17 -2.85 -14.91
C GLY A 284 8.25 -2.57 -13.72
N LEU A 285 7.04 -2.10 -14.00
CA LEU A 285 5.95 -2.05 -13.03
C LEU A 285 5.19 -3.40 -12.99
N HIS A 286 4.31 -3.59 -12.01
CA HIS A 286 3.32 -4.68 -11.99
C HIS A 286 1.96 -4.21 -12.55
N SER A 287 1.10 -5.13 -12.96
CA SER A 287 -0.19 -4.86 -13.64
C SER A 287 -1.26 -4.11 -12.83
N ARG A 288 -0.98 -3.75 -11.57
CA ARG A 288 -1.84 -2.92 -10.71
C ARG A 288 -1.18 -1.58 -10.32
N ALA A 289 0.06 -1.33 -10.75
CA ALA A 289 0.72 -0.05 -10.59
C ALA A 289 -0.05 1.12 -11.22
N PRO A 290 -0.71 0.99 -12.39
CA PRO A 290 -1.52 2.06 -12.96
C PRO A 290 -2.66 2.55 -12.05
N LEU A 291 -3.23 1.65 -11.23
CA LEU A 291 -4.27 1.98 -10.26
C LEU A 291 -3.71 2.80 -9.08
N LEU A 292 -2.59 2.33 -8.51
CA LEU A 292 -1.87 3.02 -7.43
C LEU A 292 -1.38 4.41 -7.86
N LEU A 293 -0.68 4.50 -9.00
CA LEU A 293 -0.17 5.75 -9.55
C LEU A 293 -1.31 6.71 -9.90
N GLY A 294 -2.38 6.23 -10.54
CA GLY A 294 -3.53 7.06 -10.87
C GLY A 294 -4.24 7.68 -9.65
N MET A 295 -4.25 7.00 -8.50
CA MET A 295 -4.77 7.58 -7.25
C MET A 295 -3.83 8.61 -6.63
N VAL A 296 -2.52 8.36 -6.59
CA VAL A 296 -1.54 9.29 -5.98
C VAL A 296 -1.30 10.52 -6.86
N LEU A 297 -1.43 10.38 -8.18
CA LEU A 297 -1.41 11.50 -9.13
C LEU A 297 -2.77 12.25 -9.20
N GLY A 298 -3.81 11.77 -8.53
CA GLY A 298 -5.13 12.41 -8.50
C GLY A 298 -5.20 13.59 -7.53
N GLU A 299 -5.50 14.78 -8.05
CA GLU A 299 -5.45 16.05 -7.29
C GLU A 299 -6.44 16.20 -6.12
N ASP A 300 -7.43 15.30 -6.01
CA ASP A 300 -8.61 15.46 -5.13
C ASP A 300 -8.83 14.25 -4.18
N LEU A 301 -7.76 13.49 -3.89
CA LEU A 301 -7.79 12.41 -2.88
C LEU A 301 -8.03 12.95 -1.44
N LEU A 302 -7.61 14.19 -1.20
CA LEU A 302 -7.84 14.97 0.02
C LEU A 302 -8.61 16.25 -0.29
N LYS A 303 -9.43 16.68 0.67
CA LYS A 303 -10.28 17.87 0.63
C LYS A 303 -10.16 18.62 1.96
N PRO A 304 -10.28 19.96 2.00
CA PRO A 304 -10.23 20.72 3.26
C PRO A 304 -11.28 20.25 4.31
N SER A 305 -12.42 19.75 3.84
CA SER A 305 -13.47 19.12 4.67
C SER A 305 -12.97 17.96 5.53
N ASP A 306 -11.91 17.26 5.10
CA ASP A 306 -11.39 16.07 5.77
C ASP A 306 -10.66 16.42 7.07
N PHE A 307 -10.25 17.68 7.21
CA PHE A 307 -9.55 18.26 8.36
C PHE A 307 -10.46 19.24 9.14
N ALA A 308 -11.73 19.38 8.73
CA ALA A 308 -12.70 20.21 9.44
C ALA A 308 -13.04 19.57 10.79
N ARG A 309 -12.53 20.16 11.88
CA ARG A 309 -12.78 19.72 13.25
C ARG A 309 -14.28 19.69 13.54
N GLY A 310 -14.86 18.49 13.52
CA GLY A 310 -16.30 18.30 13.53
C GLY A 310 -16.97 18.94 14.75
N LYS A 311 -18.02 19.74 14.52
CA LYS A 311 -19.00 20.14 15.55
C LYS A 311 -19.91 18.94 15.92
N GLY A 312 -19.30 17.78 16.20
CA GLY A 312 -19.94 16.53 16.56
C GLY A 312 -19.74 16.23 18.04
N GLY A 313 -20.43 16.98 18.90
CA GLY A 313 -20.37 16.74 20.34
C GLY A 313 -20.95 15.35 20.68
N THR A 314 -20.20 14.58 21.47
CA THR A 314 -20.69 13.34 22.09
C THR A 314 -21.91 13.63 22.95
N LYS A 315 -23.11 13.23 22.49
CA LYS A 315 -24.33 13.24 23.31
C LYS A 315 -24.29 12.09 24.33
N THR A 316 -23.46 12.23 25.37
CA THR A 316 -23.62 11.44 26.60
C THR A 316 -24.95 11.80 27.24
N ALA A 317 -25.87 10.85 27.30
CA ALA A 317 -27.21 11.05 27.83
C ALA A 317 -27.23 10.98 29.36
N ALA A 318 -26.86 12.08 30.02
CA ALA A 318 -27.02 12.28 31.45
C ALA A 318 -27.17 13.77 31.78
N GLY A 319 -27.99 14.11 32.79
CA GLY A 319 -28.18 15.49 33.26
C GLY A 319 -29.37 16.21 32.62
N ALA A 320 -30.53 16.10 33.27
CA ALA A 320 -31.64 17.05 33.12
C ALA A 320 -31.77 17.87 34.42
N ALA A 321 -32.31 19.09 34.30
CA ALA A 321 -32.23 20.17 35.29
C ALA A 321 -30.80 20.74 35.47
N ASP A 322 -30.62 22.01 35.84
CA ASP A 322 -31.64 22.98 36.28
C ASP A 322 -31.64 24.29 35.46
N LYS A 323 -32.71 25.08 35.58
CA LYS A 323 -32.82 26.44 35.04
C LYS A 323 -32.47 27.45 36.13
N GLN A 324 -31.67 28.45 35.81
CA GLN A 324 -32.13 29.86 35.78
C GLN A 324 -30.99 30.84 35.49
N GLN A 325 -31.34 31.90 34.75
CA GLN A 325 -30.57 33.14 34.57
C GLN A 325 -29.23 32.94 33.82
N GLN A 326 -28.80 33.84 32.93
CA GLN A 326 -29.19 35.23 32.76
C GLN A 326 -29.48 35.57 31.29
N GLN A 327 -30.58 36.28 31.03
CA GLN A 327 -30.87 36.88 29.72
C GLN A 327 -30.16 38.23 29.62
N GLN A 328 -29.59 38.55 28.44
CA GLN A 328 -29.70 39.85 27.73
C GLN A 328 -28.61 39.98 26.65
N HIS A 329 -28.91 39.51 25.42
CA HIS A 329 -28.77 40.26 24.17
C HIS A 329 -28.92 39.33 22.94
N GLU A 330 -30.17 39.02 22.59
CA GLU A 330 -30.53 38.58 21.24
C GLU A 330 -31.68 39.47 20.76
N GLN A 331 -31.38 40.46 19.90
CA GLN A 331 -32.21 40.95 18.80
C GLN A 331 -31.62 42.24 18.21
N GLU A 332 -30.67 42.08 17.28
CA GLU A 332 -30.65 42.82 16.01
C GLU A 332 -29.74 42.07 15.02
N GLN A 333 -29.91 42.33 13.72
CA GLN A 333 -29.12 41.73 12.62
C GLN A 333 -29.25 40.20 12.42
N GLN A 334 -30.48 39.70 12.28
CA GLN A 334 -30.71 38.68 11.23
C GLN A 334 -30.63 39.40 9.87
N GLY A 335 -29.52 39.26 9.13
CA GLY A 335 -29.31 40.12 7.96
C GLY A 335 -28.16 39.79 7.00
N GLN A 336 -27.47 38.65 7.13
CA GLN A 336 -26.55 38.16 6.09
C GLN A 336 -26.28 36.67 6.28
N ALA A 337 -26.63 35.86 5.27
CA ALA A 337 -26.41 34.43 5.24
C ALA A 337 -25.50 34.06 4.06
N GLU A 338 -24.25 34.53 4.08
CA GLU A 338 -23.31 34.29 2.98
C GLU A 338 -21.87 34.11 3.47
N GLN A 339 -21.27 33.00 3.01
CA GLN A 339 -19.82 32.73 2.87
C GLN A 339 -18.86 33.26 3.96
N ALA A 340 -18.63 32.44 4.99
CA ALA A 340 -17.40 32.47 5.78
C ALA A 340 -16.92 31.04 6.08
N ASP A 341 -15.77 30.65 5.54
CA ASP A 341 -15.19 29.31 5.71
C ASP A 341 -14.74 29.07 7.16
N SER A 342 -15.42 28.18 7.90
CA SER A 342 -14.92 27.69 9.19
C SER A 342 -13.98 26.48 9.02
N VAL A 343 -13.04 26.59 8.08
CA VAL A 343 -11.95 25.62 7.84
C VAL A 343 -10.89 25.78 8.93
N ALA A 344 -10.26 24.67 9.35
CA ALA A 344 -9.15 24.73 10.30
C ALA A 344 -7.98 25.54 9.69
N PRO A 345 -7.38 26.49 10.43
CA PRO A 345 -6.47 27.47 9.86
C PRO A 345 -5.22 26.80 9.28
N GLY A 346 -5.04 26.89 7.95
CA GLY A 346 -3.79 26.54 7.26
C GLY A 346 -3.83 25.44 6.19
N LEU A 347 -4.96 24.76 5.96
CA LEU A 347 -5.08 23.73 4.90
C LEU A 347 -6.05 24.14 3.77
N SER A 348 -5.58 25.00 2.87
CA SER A 348 -6.28 25.25 1.59
C SER A 348 -6.19 24.04 0.66
N ARG A 349 -7.08 23.96 -0.35
CA ARG A 349 -7.04 22.92 -1.38
C ARG A 349 -5.71 22.93 -2.15
N GLU A 350 -5.10 24.10 -2.34
CA GLU A 350 -3.81 24.27 -3.01
C GLU A 350 -2.65 23.74 -2.17
N VAL A 351 -2.64 24.00 -0.86
CA VAL A 351 -1.64 23.44 0.07
C VAL A 351 -1.73 21.91 0.13
N LEU A 352 -2.95 21.36 0.17
CA LEU A 352 -3.17 19.91 0.09
C LEU A 352 -2.65 19.31 -1.22
N ARG A 353 -2.91 19.97 -2.35
CA ARG A 353 -2.42 19.55 -3.68
C ARG A 353 -0.89 19.61 -3.75
N ALA A 354 -0.27 20.69 -3.30
CA ALA A 354 1.18 20.86 -3.27
C ALA A 354 1.87 19.75 -2.44
N ARG A 355 1.31 19.43 -1.27
CA ARG A 355 1.79 18.33 -0.41
C ARG A 355 1.66 16.96 -1.08
N ALA A 356 0.49 16.66 -1.68
CA ALA A 356 0.29 15.44 -2.44
C ALA A 356 1.25 15.32 -3.65
N THR A 357 1.50 16.41 -4.38
CA THR A 357 2.47 16.41 -5.49
C THR A 357 3.91 16.18 -5.02
N ALA A 358 4.32 16.65 -3.85
CA ALA A 358 5.65 16.39 -3.32
C ALA A 358 5.87 14.89 -3.03
N VAL A 359 4.87 14.22 -2.43
CA VAL A 359 4.88 12.76 -2.23
C VAL A 359 4.89 12.02 -3.58
N ALA A 360 4.11 12.48 -4.56
CA ALA A 360 4.09 11.91 -5.90
C ALA A 360 5.44 12.07 -6.64
N CYS A 361 6.14 13.19 -6.50
CA CYS A 361 7.46 13.40 -7.09
C CYS A 361 8.51 12.41 -6.56
N VAL A 362 8.55 12.16 -5.25
CA VAL A 362 9.44 11.15 -4.66
C VAL A 362 9.07 9.73 -5.12
N ALA A 363 7.78 9.42 -5.21
CA ALA A 363 7.32 8.12 -5.72
C ALA A 363 7.73 7.91 -7.19
N LEU A 364 7.63 8.96 -8.02
CA LEU A 364 8.06 8.93 -9.41
C LEU A 364 9.58 8.79 -9.54
N ASP A 365 10.39 9.48 -8.73
CA ASP A 365 11.84 9.32 -8.72
C ASP A 365 12.25 7.88 -8.39
N ARG A 366 11.70 7.31 -7.31
CA ARG A 366 11.95 5.91 -6.91
C ARG A 366 11.60 4.91 -8.02
N VAL A 367 10.53 5.19 -8.77
CA VAL A 367 10.09 4.42 -9.95
C VAL A 367 11.05 4.58 -11.12
N LEU A 368 11.44 5.80 -11.47
CA LEU A 368 12.34 6.08 -12.59
C LEU A 368 13.72 5.45 -12.40
N VAL A 369 14.23 5.40 -11.16
CA VAL A 369 15.46 4.68 -10.80
C VAL A 369 15.36 3.15 -11.01
N HIS A 370 14.15 2.57 -10.91
CA HIS A 370 13.95 1.12 -11.15
C HIS A 370 13.77 0.76 -12.63
N LEU A 371 13.13 1.64 -13.41
CA LEU A 371 12.66 1.33 -14.76
C LEU A 371 13.76 1.30 -15.82
N ARG A 372 13.71 0.30 -16.70
CA ARG A 372 14.46 0.29 -17.97
C ARG A 372 13.62 0.90 -19.10
N ARG A 373 14.28 1.52 -20.09
CA ARG A 373 13.64 2.25 -21.21
C ARG A 373 12.54 1.46 -21.96
N GLY A 374 12.68 0.13 -22.08
CA GLY A 374 11.67 -0.75 -22.71
C GLY A 374 10.54 -1.24 -21.79
N ARG A 375 10.39 -0.68 -20.58
CA ARG A 375 9.42 -1.14 -19.55
C ARG A 375 8.64 0.01 -18.89
N CYS A 376 8.74 1.23 -19.42
CA CYS A 376 8.11 2.43 -18.85
C CYS A 376 6.77 2.83 -19.49
N GLN A 377 6.25 2.08 -20.46
CA GLN A 377 4.97 2.42 -21.13
C GLN A 377 3.82 2.61 -20.14
N GLU A 378 3.61 1.65 -19.22
CA GLU A 378 2.58 1.71 -18.15
C GLU A 378 2.65 3.00 -17.30
N LEU A 379 3.84 3.59 -17.15
CA LEU A 379 4.02 4.86 -16.43
C LEU A 379 3.57 6.05 -17.30
N TRP A 380 3.98 6.07 -18.57
CA TRP A 380 3.61 7.13 -19.51
C TRP A 380 2.11 7.15 -19.80
N ASP A 381 1.48 5.99 -19.97
CA ASP A 381 0.04 5.88 -20.22
C ASP A 381 -0.78 6.45 -19.04
N VAL A 382 -0.32 6.25 -17.80
CA VAL A 382 -0.94 6.84 -16.59
C VAL A 382 -0.72 8.34 -16.50
N LEU A 383 0.52 8.80 -16.70
CA LEU A 383 0.87 10.23 -16.65
C LEU A 383 0.10 11.01 -17.72
N LEU A 384 0.03 10.49 -18.94
CA LEU A 384 -0.70 11.09 -20.06
C LEU A 384 -2.22 11.11 -19.81
N LYS A 385 -2.76 10.02 -19.25
CA LYS A 385 -4.19 9.92 -18.89
C LYS A 385 -4.58 10.96 -17.82
N GLU A 386 -3.79 11.13 -16.76
CA GLU A 386 -4.07 12.14 -15.74
C GLU A 386 -3.82 13.57 -16.26
N ALA A 387 -2.81 13.78 -17.11
CA ALA A 387 -2.58 15.08 -17.77
C ALA A 387 -3.77 15.51 -18.63
N HIS A 388 -4.30 14.63 -19.50
CA HIS A 388 -5.52 14.90 -20.26
C HIS A 388 -6.74 15.10 -19.35
N ALA A 389 -6.88 14.29 -18.29
CA ALA A 389 -7.98 14.45 -17.33
C ALA A 389 -7.93 15.78 -16.56
N ARG A 390 -6.74 16.35 -16.33
CA ARG A 390 -6.55 17.70 -15.75
C ARG A 390 -6.81 18.78 -16.78
N LEU A 391 -6.35 18.63 -18.02
CA LEU A 391 -6.62 19.57 -19.11
C LEU A 391 -8.13 19.77 -19.31
N HIS A 392 -8.89 18.67 -19.46
CA HIS A 392 -10.35 18.75 -19.59
C HIS A 392 -11.05 19.34 -18.34
N ARG A 393 -10.50 19.15 -17.13
CA ARG A 393 -11.00 19.81 -15.91
C ARG A 393 -10.80 21.33 -15.96
N LEU A 394 -9.66 21.80 -16.48
CA LEU A 394 -9.37 23.23 -16.64
C LEU A 394 -10.20 23.85 -17.78
N GLU A 395 -10.33 23.17 -18.92
CA GLU A 395 -11.19 23.58 -20.03
C GLU A 395 -12.64 23.75 -19.58
N ALA A 396 -13.18 22.79 -18.81
CA ALA A 396 -14.53 22.88 -18.26
C ALA A 396 -14.71 24.04 -17.27
N GLN A 397 -13.70 24.35 -16.45
CA GLN A 397 -13.72 25.51 -15.54
C GLN A 397 -13.71 26.83 -16.31
N VAL A 398 -12.88 26.95 -17.36
CA VAL A 398 -12.84 28.13 -18.22
C VAL A 398 -14.18 28.31 -18.96
N GLN A 399 -14.77 27.23 -19.48
CA GLN A 399 -16.10 27.28 -20.12
C GLN A 399 -17.21 27.70 -19.14
N GLN A 400 -17.17 27.24 -17.89
CA GLN A 400 -18.11 27.67 -16.84
C GLN A 400 -17.96 29.15 -16.49
N GLN A 401 -16.72 29.67 -16.43
CA GLN A 401 -16.46 31.10 -16.21
C GLN A 401 -16.82 31.98 -17.42
N GLN A 402 -16.89 31.41 -18.62
CA GLN A 402 -17.25 32.12 -19.86
C GLN A 402 -18.75 32.12 -20.19
N GLN A 403 -19.60 31.44 -19.39
CA GLN A 403 -21.06 31.56 -19.52
C GLN A 403 -21.54 32.79 -18.72
N PRO A 404 -22.00 33.88 -19.36
CA PRO A 404 -22.58 35.01 -18.65
C PRO A 404 -23.93 34.63 -18.01
N SER A 405 -24.22 35.21 -16.85
CA SER A 405 -25.40 34.94 -16.03
C SER A 405 -26.71 35.44 -16.67
N GLN A 406 -27.21 34.71 -17.68
CA GLN A 406 -28.55 34.93 -18.27
C GLN A 406 -29.68 34.43 -17.35
N SER A 407 -29.80 35.03 -16.15
CA SER A 407 -30.90 34.78 -15.22
C SER A 407 -31.53 36.03 -14.59
N GLU A 408 -31.06 37.24 -14.95
CA GLU A 408 -31.66 38.51 -14.53
C GLU A 408 -31.99 39.39 -15.74
N ASN A 409 -33.15 39.14 -16.37
CA ASN A 409 -34.03 40.15 -16.98
C ASN A 409 -35.27 39.48 -17.63
N ALA A 410 -36.38 39.41 -16.88
CA ALA A 410 -37.67 38.91 -17.38
C ALA A 410 -38.78 39.94 -17.07
N PRO A 411 -39.10 40.86 -18.00
CA PRO A 411 -40.09 41.90 -17.75
C PRO A 411 -41.53 41.42 -17.96
N GLY A 412 -42.39 41.72 -16.98
CA GLY A 412 -43.75 42.23 -17.23
C GLY A 412 -44.76 41.33 -17.97
N SER A 413 -45.50 40.53 -17.20
CA SER A 413 -46.94 40.25 -17.36
C SER A 413 -47.70 40.95 -18.52
N ALA A 414 -48.24 40.14 -19.44
CA ALA A 414 -49.40 40.52 -20.26
C ALA A 414 -50.31 39.30 -20.50
N SER A 415 -51.63 39.46 -20.36
CA SER A 415 -52.61 38.36 -20.46
C SER A 415 -53.88 38.77 -21.20
N LYS A 416 -54.27 38.01 -22.25
CA LYS A 416 -55.65 37.86 -22.77
C LYS A 416 -55.75 36.83 -23.91
N ARG A 417 -56.72 35.92 -23.77
CA ARG A 417 -57.82 35.52 -24.70
C ARG A 417 -57.61 35.51 -26.24
N SER A 418 -58.26 34.65 -27.05
CA SER A 418 -59.02 33.38 -26.84
C SER A 418 -59.65 32.86 -28.15
N ARG A 419 -59.78 31.52 -28.32
CA ARG A 419 -60.78 30.77 -29.11
C ARG A 419 -61.08 31.14 -30.59
N LEU A 420 -60.90 30.17 -31.50
CA LEU A 420 -61.89 29.48 -32.40
C LEU A 420 -61.06 28.56 -33.34
N ALA A 421 -61.32 27.28 -33.66
CA ALA A 421 -62.46 26.34 -33.64
C ALA A 421 -63.25 26.22 -34.97
N LYS A 422 -62.90 25.20 -35.79
CA LYS A 422 -63.68 24.44 -36.82
C LYS A 422 -62.70 23.65 -37.76
N GLN A 423 -63.05 22.58 -38.50
CA GLN A 423 -63.97 21.43 -38.32
C GLN A 423 -63.82 20.44 -39.51
N GLY A 424 -63.92 19.13 -39.28
CA GLY A 424 -64.15 18.08 -40.32
C GLY A 424 -62.93 17.67 -41.19
N SER A 425 -62.99 16.60 -42.00
CA SER A 425 -63.90 15.43 -42.04
C SER A 425 -63.41 14.39 -43.07
N THR A 426 -63.45 13.07 -42.76
CA THR A 426 -63.47 11.90 -43.70
C THR A 426 -62.34 11.74 -44.75
N GLY A 427 -61.95 10.56 -45.25
CA GLY A 427 -62.29 9.15 -44.91
C GLY A 427 -61.96 8.16 -46.05
N GLY A 428 -61.38 6.97 -45.74
CA GLY A 428 -61.11 5.86 -46.69
C GLY A 428 -59.79 5.93 -47.50
N ALA A 429 -59.32 4.90 -48.22
CA ALA A 429 -59.62 3.45 -48.23
C ALA A 429 -58.56 2.66 -49.09
N ALA A 430 -58.58 1.30 -49.04
CA ALA A 430 -57.76 0.33 -49.81
C ALA A 430 -56.24 0.24 -49.43
N ALA A 431 -55.49 -0.89 -49.47
CA ALA A 431 -55.54 -2.23 -50.13
C ALA A 431 -55.16 -2.23 -51.64
N THR A 432 -54.37 -3.13 -52.24
CA THR A 432 -53.50 -4.27 -51.81
C THR A 432 -52.29 -4.36 -52.80
N THR A 433 -51.48 -5.40 -53.15
CA THR A 433 -51.44 -6.89 -53.00
C THR A 433 -50.00 -7.40 -53.34
N GLY A 434 -49.61 -8.63 -52.95
CA GLY A 434 -48.43 -9.37 -53.48
C GLY A 434 -47.11 -9.17 -52.70
N SER A 435 -46.34 -10.17 -52.24
CA SER A 435 -46.26 -11.64 -52.40
C SER A 435 -45.51 -12.21 -53.62
N GLY A 436 -44.62 -13.19 -53.36
CA GLY A 436 -43.74 -13.89 -54.31
C GLY A 436 -42.24 -13.67 -53.99
N GLY A 437 -41.38 -14.68 -53.77
CA GLY A 437 -41.61 -16.14 -53.68
C GLY A 437 -40.56 -16.96 -54.46
N GLY A 438 -39.95 -17.96 -53.82
CA GLY A 438 -38.85 -18.80 -54.35
C GLY A 438 -37.49 -18.40 -53.73
N GLU A 439 -36.67 -19.27 -53.13
CA GLU A 439 -36.22 -20.65 -53.48
C GLU A 439 -35.31 -20.69 -54.71
N GLU A 440 -34.28 -21.54 -54.81
CA GLU A 440 -33.47 -22.32 -53.83
C GLU A 440 -32.29 -22.90 -54.64
N MET A 441 -31.10 -23.11 -54.05
CA MET A 441 -30.23 -24.28 -54.30
C MET A 441 -28.91 -24.18 -53.54
N ALA A 442 -28.49 -25.30 -52.95
CA ALA A 442 -27.11 -25.56 -52.55
C ALA A 442 -26.52 -26.65 -53.47
N VAL A 443 -25.23 -26.55 -53.78
CA VAL A 443 -24.43 -27.65 -54.33
C VAL A 443 -23.08 -27.65 -53.61
N ASP A 444 -22.56 -28.85 -53.36
CA ASP A 444 -21.39 -29.18 -52.54
C ASP A 444 -20.20 -29.66 -53.41
N GLY A 445 -19.03 -29.81 -52.80
CA GLY A 445 -17.80 -30.36 -53.40
C GLY A 445 -16.86 -29.30 -53.98
N GLY A 446 -15.55 -29.52 -54.00
CA GLY A 446 -14.77 -30.66 -53.47
C GLY A 446 -13.27 -30.31 -53.54
N GLY A 447 -12.43 -30.99 -52.75
CA GLY A 447 -11.01 -30.63 -52.62
C GLY A 447 -10.03 -31.56 -53.35
N GLU A 448 -8.80 -31.06 -53.49
CA GLU A 448 -7.53 -31.80 -53.50
C GLU A 448 -6.57 -31.14 -52.50
#